data_AF-A0A0N7LA44-F1
#
_entry.id   AF-A0A0N7LA44-F1
#
_cell.length_a   1.000
_cell.length_b   1.000
_cell.length_c   1.000
_cell.angle_alpha   90.00
_cell.angle_beta   90.00
_cell.angle_gamma   90.00
#
_symmetry.space_group_name_H-M   'P 1'
#
loop_
_entity.id
_entity.type
_entity.pdbx_description
1 polymer ?
#
loop_
_entity_poly.entity_id
_entity_poly.type
_entity_poly.pdbx_seq_one_letter_code
_entity_poly.pdbx_strand_id
1 'polypeptide(L)'
;MSSEAALQKARQLVDEAHSADPESKELRYADGVESWASKLLSDYPSSTSHFSTLRSGHARKVVLLAARCQHLERFKTPRSSYPDGKAGYLKWRRGLYDTQANRAKELLLSAAVSEEDAENVAMWVRKEDLKPGKEGGEAGTQLLEDAAVLVFLEEQLAAFAQAHPDYTREKVIDILKKTWRKLSPVGKEAVSDLTFPDALAGIIAEATAAVAPANADSAMRQGQTGPSAPQSAEDLNVSALDSLGLNGEQEEMNIASSSGAFGSETLLHAAAKRVSSESIDRGGRTFGNRILSADDDMWKHNAWDHAKPPPEHLQMVENLLSKQRESKVTAEEAERYHSNAASYWDDFYASHENRFFRDRHWLHHEFPELTAATFADYGPARVLEVGCGAGNTVFPLLEMNRNPHLSLVACDYSAEAVRVVQVKAGAGGANLPRGVEAASVDIAVLIFVLSALHPKEWQAAVRNIAALLKPGGIVLLRDYARHDLPQLRFRKGRYLEENFYVYFFTSEEIREMFNASPAPDSASAIVPSEAQDGQTEKHTFETLQLAVDRRLLLNRKEKKTMWRVWNQVKLKKL
;
A
#
# COMPACT_ATOMS: atom_id res chain seq x y z
N MET A 1 46.37 -25.61 2.31
CA MET A 1 46.60 -24.15 2.31
C MET A 1 46.03 -23.60 3.62
N SER A 2 46.67 -22.64 4.28
CA SER A 2 46.08 -22.02 5.49
C SER A 2 44.83 -21.21 5.10
N SER A 3 43.91 -21.01 6.05
CA SER A 3 42.72 -20.16 5.83
C SER A 3 43.10 -18.77 5.31
N GLU A 4 44.16 -18.17 5.87
CA GLU A 4 44.65 -16.86 5.45
C GLU A 4 45.12 -16.83 3.98
N ALA A 5 45.90 -17.84 3.57
CA ALA A 5 46.39 -17.94 2.20
C ALA A 5 45.25 -18.20 1.21
N ALA A 6 44.21 -18.93 1.63
CA ALA A 6 43.00 -19.14 0.83
C ALA A 6 42.24 -17.84 0.61
N LEU A 7 42.01 -17.05 1.67
CA LEU A 7 41.34 -15.75 1.57
C LEU A 7 42.14 -14.75 0.72
N GLN A 8 43.47 -14.73 0.87
CA GLN A 8 44.34 -13.88 0.04
C GLN A 8 44.28 -14.28 -1.44
N LYS A 9 44.32 -15.58 -1.74
CA LYS A 9 44.16 -16.07 -3.13
C LYS A 9 42.77 -15.75 -3.68
N ALA A 10 41.72 -15.89 -2.88
CA ALA A 10 40.36 -15.53 -3.29
C ALA A 10 40.25 -14.05 -3.65
N ARG A 11 40.86 -13.17 -2.86
CA ARG A 11 40.93 -11.73 -3.15
C ARG A 11 41.60 -11.45 -4.50
N GLN A 12 42.73 -12.10 -4.78
CA GLN A 12 43.43 -11.96 -6.07
C GLN A 12 42.53 -12.37 -7.24
N LEU A 13 41.83 -13.50 -7.14
CA LEU A 13 40.90 -13.95 -8.18
C LEU A 13 39.72 -12.99 -8.39
N VAL A 14 39.18 -12.42 -7.31
CA VAL A 14 38.13 -11.39 -7.37
C VAL A 14 38.65 -10.12 -8.05
N ASP A 15 39.86 -9.69 -7.73
CA ASP A 15 40.51 -8.53 -8.36
C ASP A 15 40.79 -8.74 -9.85
N GLU A 16 41.24 -9.92 -10.23
CA GLU A 16 41.44 -10.31 -11.63
C GLU A 16 40.11 -10.26 -12.40
N ALA A 17 39.02 -10.73 -11.80
CA ALA A 17 37.69 -10.69 -12.40
C ALA A 17 37.16 -9.25 -12.57
N HIS A 18 37.35 -8.38 -11.57
CA HIS A 18 37.02 -6.95 -11.67
C HIS A 18 37.88 -6.22 -12.70
N SER A 19 39.17 -6.55 -12.77
CA SER A 19 40.12 -5.93 -13.71
C SER A 19 39.85 -6.27 -15.16
N ALA A 20 38.99 -7.26 -15.43
CA ALA A 20 38.50 -7.56 -16.76
C ALA A 20 37.44 -6.55 -17.27
N ASP A 21 36.95 -5.64 -16.42
CA ASP A 21 36.08 -4.52 -16.82
C ASP A 21 36.83 -3.55 -17.74
N PRO A 22 36.42 -3.39 -19.02
CA PRO A 22 37.08 -2.50 -19.97
C PRO A 22 37.13 -1.03 -19.53
N GLU A 23 36.20 -0.60 -18.67
CA GLU A 23 36.14 0.79 -18.18
C GLU A 23 36.82 0.96 -16.81
N SER A 24 37.32 -0.12 -16.20
CA SER A 24 37.96 -0.12 -14.87
C SER A 24 37.10 0.51 -13.76
N LYS A 25 35.77 0.53 -13.92
CA LYS A 25 34.82 1.10 -12.96
C LYS A 25 34.49 0.13 -11.83
N GLU A 26 34.46 -1.17 -12.12
CA GLU A 26 34.11 -2.18 -11.13
C GLU A 26 35.14 -2.30 -10.00
N LEU A 27 36.44 -2.30 -10.34
CA LEU A 27 37.48 -2.38 -9.31
C LEU A 27 37.44 -1.18 -8.37
N ARG A 28 37.27 0.03 -8.91
CA ARG A 28 37.10 1.26 -8.10
C ARG A 28 35.88 1.16 -7.19
N TYR A 29 34.76 0.66 -7.72
CA TYR A 29 33.56 0.47 -6.92
C TYR A 29 33.77 -0.56 -5.80
N ALA A 30 34.43 -1.69 -6.09
CA ALA A 30 34.76 -2.71 -5.12
C ALA A 30 35.67 -2.17 -4.00
N ASP A 31 36.66 -1.34 -4.34
CA ASP A 31 37.51 -0.65 -3.37
C ASP A 31 36.70 0.26 -2.45
N GLY A 32 35.76 1.04 -3.01
CA GLY A 32 34.87 1.90 -2.23
C GLY A 32 34.00 1.12 -1.26
N VAL A 33 33.38 0.01 -1.71
CA VAL A 33 32.51 -0.81 -0.85
C VAL A 33 33.32 -1.50 0.25
N GLU A 34 34.47 -2.09 -0.05
CA GLU A 34 35.34 -2.71 0.97
C GLU A 34 35.85 -1.68 1.97
N SER A 35 36.24 -0.48 1.51
CA SER A 35 36.67 0.63 2.37
C SER A 35 35.60 1.03 3.35
N TRP A 36 34.37 1.29 2.88
CA TRP A 36 33.25 1.64 3.74
C TRP A 36 32.85 0.51 4.70
N ALA A 37 32.81 -0.73 4.23
CA ALA A 37 32.56 -1.88 5.11
C ALA A 37 33.62 -1.98 6.23
N SER A 38 34.90 -1.76 5.90
CA SER A 38 35.98 -1.74 6.89
C SER A 38 35.83 -0.57 7.87
N LYS A 39 35.49 0.63 7.38
CA LYS A 39 35.25 1.83 8.20
C LYS A 39 34.09 1.62 9.17
N LEU A 40 32.96 1.09 8.69
CA LEU A 40 31.78 0.76 9.51
C LEU A 40 32.10 -0.24 10.64
N LEU A 41 33.00 -1.19 10.39
CA LEU A 41 33.42 -2.18 11.38
C LEU A 41 34.46 -1.65 12.38
N SER A 42 35.23 -0.62 12.03
CA SER A 42 36.32 -0.07 12.86
C SER A 42 35.95 1.23 13.58
N ASP A 43 35.44 2.21 12.85
CA ASP A 43 35.48 3.62 13.25
C ASP A 43 34.18 4.11 13.88
N TYR A 44 33.11 3.32 13.77
CA TYR A 44 31.80 3.63 14.34
C TYR A 44 31.53 2.71 15.55
N PRO A 45 31.85 3.18 16.77
CA PRO A 45 31.56 2.48 18.01
C PRO A 45 30.18 2.81 18.60
N SER A 46 29.45 1.74 18.93
CA SER A 46 28.55 1.58 20.09
C SER A 46 27.05 1.91 19.99
N SER A 47 26.22 0.87 20.17
CA SER A 47 25.36 0.60 21.36
C SER A 47 24.39 -0.57 21.06
N THR A 48 24.19 -0.90 19.78
CA THR A 48 23.33 -1.98 19.27
C THR A 48 24.14 -2.99 18.44
N SER A 49 24.14 -4.25 18.87
CA SER A 49 25.03 -5.36 18.49
C SER A 49 24.97 -5.88 17.04
N HIS A 50 24.46 -5.12 16.06
CA HIS A 50 24.09 -5.69 14.76
C HIS A 50 25.29 -6.27 13.97
N PHE A 51 26.47 -5.65 14.02
CA PHE A 51 27.68 -6.15 13.33
C PHE A 51 28.71 -6.80 14.27
N SER A 52 28.38 -7.10 15.53
CA SER A 52 29.37 -7.49 16.54
C SER A 52 30.16 -8.75 16.15
N THR A 53 29.50 -9.71 15.51
CA THR A 53 30.11 -10.97 15.04
C THR A 53 31.08 -10.78 13.87
N LEU A 54 31.04 -9.64 13.20
CA LEU A 54 31.81 -9.35 11.98
C LEU A 54 33.02 -8.44 12.22
N ARG A 55 33.19 -7.88 13.43
CA ARG A 55 34.19 -6.82 13.68
C ARG A 55 35.64 -7.30 13.74
N SER A 56 35.90 -8.58 13.99
CA SER A 56 37.26 -9.09 14.21
C SER A 56 37.47 -10.52 13.70
N GLY A 57 38.74 -10.92 13.58
CA GLY A 57 39.13 -12.29 13.28
C GLY A 57 38.79 -12.74 11.86
N HIS A 58 38.49 -14.03 11.70
CA HIS A 58 38.18 -14.66 10.42
C HIS A 58 36.91 -14.08 9.76
N ALA A 59 35.83 -13.92 10.54
CA ALA A 59 34.56 -13.38 10.04
C ALA A 59 34.70 -11.99 9.41
N ARG A 60 35.54 -11.11 9.99
CA ARG A 60 35.87 -9.80 9.41
C ARG A 60 36.45 -9.93 8.01
N LYS A 61 37.41 -10.86 7.82
CA LYS A 61 38.08 -11.03 6.52
C LYS A 61 37.12 -11.58 5.47
N VAL A 62 36.25 -12.51 5.85
CA VAL A 62 35.25 -13.10 4.96
C VAL A 62 34.22 -12.05 4.51
N VAL A 63 33.72 -11.20 5.42
CA VAL A 63 32.75 -10.16 5.03
C VAL A 63 33.36 -9.03 4.22
N LEU A 64 34.63 -8.67 4.45
CA LEU A 64 35.34 -7.70 3.60
C LEU A 64 35.58 -8.26 2.19
N LEU A 65 35.85 -9.56 2.07
CA LEU A 65 35.90 -10.22 0.77
C LEU A 65 34.53 -10.21 0.08
N ALA A 66 33.43 -10.40 0.82
CA ALA A 66 32.08 -10.26 0.26
C ALA A 66 31.75 -8.84 -0.18
N ALA A 67 32.16 -7.82 0.58
CA ALA A 67 32.03 -6.42 0.20
C ALA A 67 32.74 -6.15 -1.13
N ARG A 68 33.95 -6.71 -1.29
CA ARG A 68 34.74 -6.63 -2.53
C ARG A 68 34.07 -7.35 -3.70
N CYS A 69 33.23 -8.36 -3.47
CA CYS A 69 32.45 -9.04 -4.52
C CYS A 69 31.24 -8.25 -5.02
N GLN A 70 30.93 -7.05 -4.48
CA GLN A 70 29.86 -6.22 -5.01
C GLN A 70 30.16 -5.77 -6.45
N HIS A 71 29.16 -5.84 -7.32
CA HIS A 71 29.27 -5.57 -8.76
C HIS A 71 30.20 -6.50 -9.56
N LEU A 72 30.66 -7.63 -9.01
CA LEU A 72 31.57 -8.56 -9.69
C LEU A 72 31.10 -8.96 -11.11
N GLU A 73 31.89 -8.61 -12.12
CA GLU A 73 31.65 -8.91 -13.53
C GLU A 73 30.27 -8.42 -14.05
N ARG A 74 29.73 -7.35 -13.46
CA ARG A 74 28.45 -6.75 -13.87
C ARG A 74 28.49 -6.28 -15.33
N PHE A 75 29.64 -5.84 -15.84
CA PHE A 75 29.85 -5.41 -17.22
C PHE A 75 29.49 -6.49 -18.25
N LYS A 76 29.56 -7.78 -17.89
CA LYS A 76 29.14 -8.90 -18.75
C LYS A 76 27.63 -8.96 -18.98
N THR A 77 26.84 -8.33 -18.11
CA THR A 77 25.37 -8.26 -18.22
C THR A 77 24.92 -6.79 -18.24
N PRO A 78 25.12 -6.05 -19.35
CA PRO A 78 24.82 -4.63 -19.41
C PRO A 78 23.32 -4.36 -19.29
N ARG A 79 22.92 -3.21 -18.72
CA ARG A 79 21.51 -2.82 -18.56
C ARG A 79 20.73 -2.86 -19.87
N SER A 80 21.38 -2.52 -20.98
CA SER A 80 20.79 -2.53 -22.33
C SER A 80 20.34 -3.91 -22.80
N SER A 81 20.80 -5.00 -22.18
CA SER A 81 20.36 -6.38 -22.50
C SER A 81 18.94 -6.72 -22.00
N TYR A 82 18.29 -5.82 -21.26
CA TYR A 82 16.93 -6.00 -20.72
C TYR A 82 15.98 -4.92 -21.23
N PRO A 83 14.67 -5.21 -21.36
CA PRO A 83 13.68 -4.21 -21.77
C PRO A 83 13.70 -2.94 -20.92
N ASP A 84 13.30 -1.82 -21.52
CA ASP A 84 13.18 -0.55 -20.81
C ASP A 84 12.08 -0.55 -19.75
N GLY A 85 12.16 0.45 -18.87
CA GLY A 85 11.20 0.64 -17.79
C GLY A 85 11.48 -0.16 -16.52
N LYS A 86 10.64 0.07 -15.52
CA LYS A 86 10.82 -0.40 -14.14
C LYS A 86 10.89 -1.93 -14.03
N ALA A 87 10.03 -2.65 -14.75
CA ALA A 87 9.98 -4.11 -14.69
C ALA A 87 11.26 -4.77 -15.24
N GLY A 88 11.76 -4.28 -16.38
CA GLY A 88 13.02 -4.74 -16.97
C GLY A 88 14.22 -4.45 -16.07
N TYR A 89 14.29 -3.24 -15.52
CA TYR A 89 15.32 -2.86 -14.54
C TYR A 89 15.31 -3.77 -13.29
N LEU A 90 14.13 -4.04 -12.70
CA LEU A 90 14.03 -4.90 -11.52
C LEU A 90 14.33 -6.38 -11.82
N LYS A 91 14.09 -6.84 -13.06
CA LYS A 91 14.49 -8.19 -13.49
C LYS A 91 16.01 -8.28 -13.64
N TRP A 92 16.61 -7.33 -14.33
CA TRP A 92 18.06 -7.23 -14.51
C TRP A 92 18.78 -7.20 -13.17
N ARG A 93 18.36 -6.30 -12.27
CA ARG A 93 18.98 -6.13 -10.95
C ARG A 93 18.92 -7.39 -10.10
N ARG A 94 17.79 -8.12 -10.12
CA ARG A 94 17.68 -9.40 -9.38
C ARG A 94 18.55 -10.48 -9.99
N GLY A 95 18.61 -10.57 -11.32
CA GLY A 95 19.48 -11.54 -11.99
C GLY A 95 20.96 -11.31 -11.68
N LEU A 96 21.39 -10.04 -11.58
CA LEU A 96 22.77 -9.70 -11.19
C LEU A 96 23.14 -10.25 -9.80
N TYR A 97 22.23 -10.21 -8.82
CA TYR A 97 22.50 -10.74 -7.49
C TYR A 97 22.85 -12.23 -7.52
N ASP A 98 22.09 -13.02 -8.28
CA ASP A 98 22.34 -14.45 -8.44
C ASP A 98 23.65 -14.72 -9.18
N THR A 99 23.87 -14.03 -10.31
CA THR A 99 25.09 -14.20 -11.11
C THR A 99 26.35 -13.83 -10.33
N GLN A 100 26.32 -12.72 -9.60
CA GLN A 100 27.45 -12.22 -8.80
C GLN A 100 27.75 -13.12 -7.61
N ALA A 101 26.71 -13.54 -6.87
CA ALA A 101 26.86 -14.44 -5.74
C ALA A 101 27.44 -15.80 -6.17
N ASN A 102 26.92 -16.38 -7.26
CA ASN A 102 27.41 -17.65 -7.78
C ASN A 102 28.86 -17.55 -8.26
N ARG A 103 29.21 -16.45 -8.94
CA ARG A 103 30.59 -16.20 -9.40
C ARG A 103 31.55 -16.01 -8.23
N ALA A 104 31.15 -15.26 -7.21
CA ALA A 104 31.94 -15.11 -5.99
C ALA A 104 32.21 -16.47 -5.33
N LYS A 105 31.16 -17.29 -5.15
CA LYS A 105 31.30 -18.65 -4.58
C LYS A 105 32.29 -19.50 -5.39
N GLU A 106 32.17 -19.50 -6.72
CA GLU A 106 33.07 -20.26 -7.61
C GLU A 106 34.54 -19.86 -7.43
N LEU A 107 34.83 -18.55 -7.40
CA LEU A 107 36.18 -18.03 -7.21
C LEU A 107 36.75 -18.40 -5.83
N LEU A 108 35.93 -18.28 -4.78
CA LEU A 108 36.32 -18.61 -3.41
C LEU A 108 36.64 -20.10 -3.26
N LEU A 109 35.79 -20.99 -3.79
CA LEU A 109 36.05 -22.43 -3.79
C LEU A 109 37.32 -22.80 -4.58
N SER A 110 37.56 -22.13 -5.71
CA SER A 110 38.78 -22.31 -6.52
C SER A 110 40.05 -21.82 -5.79
N ALA A 111 39.88 -20.90 -4.85
CA ALA A 111 40.90 -20.46 -3.92
C ALA A 111 40.98 -21.33 -2.64
N ALA A 112 40.27 -22.45 -2.58
CA ALA A 112 40.19 -23.35 -1.42
C ALA A 112 39.72 -22.66 -0.12
N VAL A 113 38.88 -21.62 -0.24
CA VAL A 113 38.08 -21.11 0.88
C VAL A 113 37.03 -22.17 1.25
N SER A 114 36.66 -22.24 2.52
CA SER A 114 35.69 -23.24 3.00
C SER A 114 34.34 -23.08 2.30
N GLU A 115 33.59 -24.17 2.13
CA GLU A 115 32.27 -24.12 1.53
C GLU A 115 31.29 -23.26 2.34
N GLU A 116 31.43 -23.27 3.66
CA GLU A 116 30.67 -22.42 4.59
C GLU A 116 30.93 -20.93 4.34
N ASP A 117 32.20 -20.50 4.29
CA ASP A 117 32.55 -19.10 4.03
C ASP A 117 32.14 -18.66 2.62
N ALA A 118 32.29 -19.55 1.63
CA ALA A 118 31.89 -19.26 0.25
C ALA A 118 30.37 -19.11 0.11
N GLU A 119 29.58 -19.89 0.87
CA GLU A 119 28.13 -19.74 0.93
C GLU A 119 27.72 -18.46 1.67
N ASN A 120 28.37 -18.13 2.79
CA ASN A 120 28.12 -16.88 3.51
C ASN A 120 28.35 -15.66 2.59
N VAL A 121 29.45 -15.66 1.83
CA VAL A 121 29.73 -14.60 0.84
C VAL A 121 28.66 -14.54 -0.24
N ALA A 122 28.24 -15.69 -0.78
CA ALA A 122 27.18 -15.75 -1.79
C ALA A 122 25.85 -15.21 -1.25
N MET A 123 25.46 -15.61 -0.04
CA MET A 123 24.25 -15.16 0.66
C MET A 123 24.23 -13.64 0.81
N TRP A 124 25.30 -13.04 1.34
CA TRP A 124 25.39 -11.59 1.53
C TRP A 124 25.39 -10.83 0.20
N VAL A 125 26.09 -11.32 -0.82
CA VAL A 125 26.08 -10.70 -2.17
C VAL A 125 24.71 -10.81 -2.83
N ARG A 126 23.98 -11.91 -2.63
CA ARG A 126 22.62 -12.10 -3.16
C ARG A 126 21.57 -11.23 -2.44
N LYS A 127 21.95 -10.65 -1.30
CA LYS A 127 21.10 -9.85 -0.42
C LYS A 127 20.01 -10.68 0.27
N GLU A 128 20.34 -11.90 0.63
CA GLU A 128 19.45 -12.77 1.41
C GLU A 128 19.26 -12.24 2.83
N ASP A 129 18.02 -12.38 3.32
CA ASP A 129 17.53 -11.86 4.61
C ASP A 129 17.88 -10.39 4.91
N LEU A 130 17.97 -9.55 3.87
CA LEU A 130 18.10 -8.10 4.04
C LEU A 130 16.79 -7.51 4.56
N LYS A 131 16.86 -6.78 5.68
CA LYS A 131 15.76 -5.97 6.22
C LYS A 131 16.20 -4.50 6.28
N PRO A 132 16.17 -3.78 5.14
CA PRO A 132 16.84 -2.49 5.02
C PRO A 132 16.39 -1.50 6.09
N GLY A 133 17.34 -1.05 6.91
CA GLY A 133 17.12 -0.05 7.97
C GLY A 133 16.18 -0.47 9.11
N LYS A 134 15.82 -1.75 9.20
CA LYS A 134 15.04 -2.34 10.30
C LYS A 134 15.92 -3.25 11.15
N GLU A 135 15.52 -3.51 12.39
CA GLU A 135 16.20 -4.50 13.24
C GLU A 135 15.98 -5.94 12.74
N GLY A 136 16.98 -6.79 12.94
CA GLY A 136 17.02 -8.18 12.48
C GLY A 136 17.53 -8.34 11.05
N GLY A 137 17.47 -9.58 10.54
CA GLY A 137 18.06 -9.92 9.24
C GLY A 137 19.55 -10.31 9.35
N GLU A 138 20.16 -10.62 8.21
CA GLU A 138 21.57 -11.01 8.13
C GLU A 138 22.51 -9.80 8.22
N ALA A 139 23.39 -9.82 9.22
CA ALA A 139 24.30 -8.72 9.54
C ALA A 139 25.27 -8.39 8.39
N GLY A 140 25.83 -9.42 7.74
CA GLY A 140 26.73 -9.22 6.61
C GLY A 140 26.01 -8.62 5.41
N THR A 141 24.76 -9.04 5.18
CA THR A 141 23.92 -8.46 4.11
C THR A 141 23.64 -6.98 4.35
N GLN A 142 23.29 -6.59 5.58
CA GLN A 142 23.04 -5.19 5.92
C GLN A 142 24.33 -4.35 5.85
N LEU A 143 25.48 -4.88 6.28
CA LEU A 143 26.78 -4.20 6.14
C LEU A 143 27.10 -3.89 4.66
N LEU A 144 26.85 -4.84 3.76
CA LEU A 144 27.05 -4.67 2.33
C LEU A 144 26.08 -3.64 1.73
N GLU A 145 24.81 -3.59 2.16
CA GLU A 145 23.88 -2.54 1.72
C GLU A 145 24.29 -1.17 2.25
N ASP A 146 24.71 -1.06 3.52
CA ASP A 146 25.20 0.20 4.09
C ASP A 146 26.42 0.74 3.32
N ALA A 147 27.43 -0.11 3.11
CA ALA A 147 28.63 0.26 2.36
C ALA A 147 28.30 0.68 0.92
N ALA A 148 27.43 -0.06 0.22
CA ALA A 148 27.02 0.29 -1.14
C ALA A 148 26.24 1.62 -1.19
N VAL A 149 25.41 1.91 -0.19
CA VAL A 149 24.69 3.20 -0.10
C VAL A 149 25.67 4.34 0.16
N LEU A 150 26.66 4.16 1.03
CA LEU A 150 27.66 5.19 1.33
C LEU A 150 28.51 5.50 0.09
N VAL A 151 28.96 4.48 -0.65
CA VAL A 151 29.63 4.67 -1.96
C VAL A 151 28.74 5.44 -2.95
N PHE A 152 27.44 5.13 -3.01
CA PHE A 152 26.52 5.86 -3.87
C PHE A 152 26.42 7.34 -3.47
N LEU A 153 26.25 7.63 -2.18
CA LEU A 153 26.10 8.98 -1.66
C LEU A 153 27.38 9.82 -1.87
N GLU A 154 28.54 9.22 -1.65
CA GLU A 154 29.85 9.89 -1.75
C GLU A 154 30.32 10.06 -3.20
N GLU A 155 30.30 8.99 -4.00
CA GLU A 155 30.97 8.97 -5.30
C GLU A 155 30.04 9.11 -6.50
N GLN A 156 28.75 8.76 -6.37
CA GLN A 156 27.86 8.59 -7.53
C GLN A 156 26.69 9.57 -7.56
N LEU A 157 26.29 10.13 -6.42
CA LEU A 157 25.09 10.96 -6.32
C LEU A 157 25.14 12.19 -7.23
N ALA A 158 26.29 12.87 -7.29
CA ALA A 158 26.47 14.05 -8.13
C ALA A 158 26.31 13.73 -9.63
N ALA A 159 26.99 12.68 -10.11
CA ALA A 159 26.87 12.22 -11.49
C ALA A 159 25.46 11.69 -11.81
N PHE A 160 24.83 11.01 -10.85
CA PHE A 160 23.45 10.55 -10.97
C PHE A 160 22.47 11.72 -11.16
N ALA A 161 22.61 12.79 -10.37
CA ALA A 161 21.78 13.98 -10.52
C ALA A 161 22.00 14.67 -11.88
N GLN A 162 23.25 14.76 -12.34
CA GLN A 162 23.57 15.35 -13.65
C GLN A 162 23.04 14.52 -14.84
N ALA A 163 23.01 13.19 -14.71
CA ALA A 163 22.51 12.30 -15.75
C ALA A 163 20.97 12.32 -15.87
N HIS A 164 20.27 12.91 -14.90
CA HIS A 164 18.81 13.01 -14.86
C HIS A 164 18.34 14.45 -14.66
N PRO A 165 18.63 15.36 -15.61
CA PRO A 165 18.23 16.77 -15.51
C PRO A 165 16.71 16.97 -15.57
N ASP A 166 15.96 15.97 -16.03
CA ASP A 166 14.51 15.93 -16.06
C ASP A 166 13.87 15.64 -14.70
N TYR A 167 14.65 15.24 -13.69
CA TYR A 167 14.12 14.95 -12.37
C TYR A 167 13.83 16.25 -11.60
N THR A 168 12.60 16.38 -11.11
CA THR A 168 12.25 17.48 -10.22
C THR A 168 12.97 17.35 -8.88
N ARG A 169 13.09 18.47 -8.15
CA ARG A 169 13.67 18.49 -6.80
C ARG A 169 12.99 17.46 -5.88
N GLU A 170 11.66 17.40 -5.92
CA GLU A 170 10.85 16.49 -5.11
C GLU A 170 11.14 15.02 -5.45
N LYS A 171 11.39 14.73 -6.73
CA LYS A 171 11.76 13.40 -7.18
C LYS A 171 13.12 12.97 -6.62
N VAL A 172 14.09 13.88 -6.62
CA VAL A 172 15.42 13.63 -6.03
C VAL A 172 15.30 13.43 -4.52
N ILE A 173 14.50 14.25 -3.83
CA ILE A 173 14.21 14.07 -2.39
C ILE A 173 13.58 12.70 -2.11
N ASP A 174 12.61 12.25 -2.91
CA ASP A 174 11.99 10.92 -2.74
C ASP A 174 13.00 9.79 -2.93
N ILE A 175 13.95 9.93 -3.87
CA ILE A 175 15.05 8.96 -4.05
C ILE A 175 15.95 8.96 -2.82
N LEU A 176 16.37 10.12 -2.33
CA LEU A 176 17.21 10.23 -1.14
C LEU A 176 16.52 9.69 0.12
N LYS A 177 15.23 9.96 0.31
CA LYS A 177 14.42 9.36 1.39
C LYS A 177 14.43 7.84 1.32
N LYS A 178 14.27 7.27 0.12
CA LYS A 178 14.33 5.80 -0.09
C LYS A 178 15.72 5.24 0.14
N THR A 179 16.76 5.98 -0.22
CA THR A 179 18.15 5.61 0.04
C THR A 179 18.44 5.63 1.55
N TRP A 180 18.01 6.68 2.26
CA TRP A 180 18.16 6.83 3.70
C TRP A 180 17.47 5.73 4.51
N ARG A 181 16.26 5.32 4.10
CA ARG A 181 15.50 4.23 4.77
C ARG A 181 16.22 2.88 4.75
N LYS A 182 17.19 2.68 3.88
CA LYS A 182 17.92 1.40 3.78
C LYS A 182 19.06 1.27 4.77
N LEU A 183 19.60 2.40 5.22
CA LEU A 183 20.75 2.45 6.11
C LEU A 183 20.36 1.94 7.49
N SER A 184 21.22 1.11 8.06
CA SER A 184 21.19 0.79 9.49
C SER A 184 21.45 2.06 10.33
N PRO A 185 21.20 2.05 11.66
CA PRO A 185 21.59 3.15 12.52
C PRO A 185 23.07 3.56 12.36
N VAL A 186 23.96 2.57 12.24
CA VAL A 186 25.41 2.79 12.02
C VAL A 186 25.66 3.41 10.64
N GLY A 187 24.97 2.92 9.62
CA GLY A 187 25.05 3.50 8.27
C GLY A 187 24.56 4.95 8.21
N LYS A 188 23.52 5.30 9.00
CA LYS A 188 23.02 6.69 9.10
C LYS A 188 23.98 7.61 9.83
N GLU A 189 24.60 7.11 10.90
CA GLU A 189 25.69 7.83 11.59
C GLU A 189 26.84 8.12 10.61
N ALA A 190 27.22 7.13 9.81
CA ALA A 190 28.30 7.29 8.83
C ALA A 190 28.04 8.33 7.74
N VAL A 191 26.78 8.73 7.50
CA VAL A 191 26.46 9.80 6.54
C VAL A 191 26.89 11.17 7.07
N SER A 192 27.03 11.39 8.39
CA SER A 192 27.50 12.69 8.90
C SER A 192 28.95 12.99 8.54
N ASP A 193 29.73 11.96 8.24
CA ASP A 193 31.11 12.08 7.79
C ASP A 193 31.24 12.42 6.30
N LEU A 194 30.14 12.36 5.54
CA LEU A 194 30.15 12.62 4.10
C LEU A 194 30.12 14.12 3.81
N THR A 195 30.94 14.52 2.85
CA THR A 195 30.91 15.88 2.28
C THR A 195 30.09 15.88 1.00
N PHE A 196 29.07 16.73 0.93
CA PHE A 196 28.21 16.87 -0.24
C PHE A 196 28.43 18.21 -0.94
N PRO A 197 28.27 18.27 -2.28
CA PRO A 197 28.20 19.56 -2.97
C PRO A 197 27.07 20.43 -2.40
N ASP A 198 27.27 21.74 -2.28
CA ASP A 198 26.31 22.70 -1.68
C ASP A 198 24.89 22.56 -2.26
N ALA A 199 24.79 22.33 -3.57
CA ALA A 199 23.52 22.13 -4.27
C ALA A 199 22.71 20.91 -3.78
N LEU A 200 23.39 19.90 -3.22
CA LEU A 200 22.79 18.66 -2.71
C LEU A 200 22.70 18.64 -1.18
N ALA A 201 23.54 19.39 -0.47
CA ALA A 201 23.55 19.42 1.00
C ALA A 201 22.18 19.78 1.60
N GLY A 202 21.52 20.83 1.06
CA GLY A 202 20.18 21.22 1.52
C GLY A 202 19.10 20.18 1.21
N ILE A 203 19.22 19.46 0.09
CA ILE A 203 18.27 18.41 -0.31
C ILE A 203 18.43 17.17 0.59
N ILE A 204 19.67 16.84 0.94
CA ILE A 204 19.98 15.71 1.83
C ILE A 204 19.48 16.01 3.25
N ALA A 205 19.75 17.20 3.79
CA ALA A 205 19.23 17.61 5.09
C ALA A 205 17.70 17.53 5.16
N GLU A 206 17.00 17.98 4.11
CA GLU A 206 15.54 17.87 4.00
C GLU A 206 15.05 16.41 3.93
N ALA A 207 15.76 15.57 3.18
CA ALA A 207 15.44 14.15 3.04
C ALA A 207 15.65 13.36 4.34
N THR A 208 16.65 13.71 5.14
CA THR A 208 16.98 13.01 6.39
C THR A 208 16.16 13.50 7.59
N ALA A 209 15.85 14.81 7.67
CA ALA A 209 15.03 15.38 8.73
C ALA A 209 13.60 14.83 8.75
N ALA A 210 13.00 14.59 7.58
CA ALA A 210 11.64 14.05 7.46
C ALA A 210 11.52 12.54 7.80
N VAL A 211 12.62 11.86 8.11
CA VAL A 211 12.67 10.41 8.40
C VAL A 211 13.20 10.12 9.80
N ALA A 212 13.52 11.15 10.60
CA ALA A 212 13.79 10.98 12.02
C ALA A 212 12.51 10.56 12.76
N PRO A 213 12.54 9.57 13.67
CA PRO A 213 11.38 9.24 14.48
C PRO A 213 10.98 10.46 15.32
N ALA A 214 9.69 10.77 15.38
CA ALA A 214 9.10 11.89 16.11
C ALA A 214 9.24 11.83 17.65
N ASN A 215 10.17 11.02 18.18
CA ASN A 215 10.32 10.69 19.59
C ASN A 215 11.68 11.13 20.17
N ALA A 216 12.15 12.33 19.85
CA ALA A 216 13.35 12.90 20.48
C ALA A 216 13.13 14.27 21.15
N ASP A 217 11.94 14.86 21.06
CA ASP A 217 11.67 16.21 21.59
C ASP A 217 10.95 16.24 22.96
N SER A 218 10.70 15.08 23.57
CA SER A 218 10.03 14.99 24.89
C SER A 218 10.99 14.97 26.09
N ALA A 219 12.32 14.94 25.87
CA ALA A 219 13.30 14.78 26.95
C ALA A 219 14.14 16.03 27.29
N MET A 220 13.96 17.16 26.60
CA MET A 220 14.66 18.43 26.90
C MET A 220 13.70 19.61 27.06
N ARG A 221 12.66 19.47 27.89
CA ARG A 221 11.91 20.61 28.45
C ARG A 221 11.56 20.38 29.91
N GLN A 222 12.57 20.10 30.74
CA GLN A 222 12.47 20.36 32.17
C GLN A 222 13.76 21.04 32.63
N GLY A 223 13.62 22.28 33.07
CA GLY A 223 14.68 23.01 33.76
C GLY A 223 15.42 24.01 32.88
N GLN A 224 14.84 25.20 32.69
CA GLN A 224 15.54 26.47 32.89
C GLN A 224 14.57 27.65 32.83
N THR A 225 14.67 28.50 33.84
CA THR A 225 13.84 29.67 34.13
C THR A 225 14.44 30.94 33.53
N GLY A 226 13.64 31.65 32.72
CA GLY A 226 13.71 33.11 32.42
C GLY A 226 14.72 33.59 31.35
N PRO A 227 14.63 34.85 30.85
CA PRO A 227 13.58 35.86 31.04
C PRO A 227 12.90 36.30 29.71
N SER A 228 11.86 37.11 29.89
CA SER A 228 10.93 37.72 28.94
C SER A 228 11.56 38.44 27.74
N ALA A 229 10.85 38.40 26.60
CA ALA A 229 11.05 39.28 25.45
C ALA A 229 9.69 39.90 25.01
N PRO A 230 9.69 41.08 24.35
CA PRO A 230 8.70 42.14 24.57
C PRO A 230 7.48 42.09 23.66
N GLN A 231 6.43 42.79 24.12
CA GLN A 231 5.29 43.27 23.33
C GLN A 231 5.73 44.42 22.40
N SER A 232 5.29 44.42 21.13
CA SER A 232 4.54 45.53 20.47
C SER A 232 4.64 45.49 18.94
N ALA A 233 3.64 46.15 18.32
CA ALA A 233 3.39 46.43 16.89
C ALA A 233 2.75 45.25 16.13
N GLU A 234 1.43 45.12 15.98
CA GLU A 234 0.42 46.10 15.50
C GLU A 234 0.80 46.77 14.17
N ASP A 235 -0.14 46.65 13.23
CA ASP A 235 -0.26 47.24 11.89
C ASP A 235 0.46 46.55 10.71
N LEU A 236 -0.34 45.90 9.84
CA LEU A 236 -0.56 46.34 8.45
C LEU A 236 -1.70 45.55 7.76
N ASN A 237 -2.88 46.18 7.78
CA ASN A 237 -3.78 46.43 6.64
C ASN A 237 -4.41 45.26 5.85
N VAL A 238 -5.65 44.96 6.21
CA VAL A 238 -6.64 44.21 5.43
C VAL A 238 -7.45 45.20 4.58
N SER A 239 -7.09 45.38 3.31
CA SER A 239 -8.00 45.98 2.31
C SER A 239 -7.54 45.66 0.88
N ALA A 240 -8.08 44.59 0.27
CA ALA A 240 -8.21 44.44 -1.19
C ALA A 240 -8.90 43.11 -1.54
N LEU A 241 -10.19 42.96 -1.22
CA LEU A 241 -11.07 41.97 -1.85
C LEU A 241 -12.49 42.56 -1.85
N ASP A 242 -12.64 43.70 -2.50
CA ASP A 242 -13.94 44.32 -2.77
C ASP A 242 -13.95 44.79 -4.23
N SER A 243 -14.01 43.83 -5.14
CA SER A 243 -14.16 44.07 -6.57
C SER A 243 -14.61 42.82 -7.32
N LEU A 244 -15.73 42.22 -6.91
CA LEU A 244 -16.60 41.41 -7.76
C LEU A 244 -18.04 41.54 -7.23
N GLY A 245 -18.66 42.67 -7.54
CA GLY A 245 -20.05 42.94 -7.17
C GLY A 245 -21.01 41.89 -7.73
N LEU A 246 -21.61 41.13 -6.82
CA LEU A 246 -22.85 40.39 -7.03
C LEU A 246 -23.66 40.48 -5.72
N ASN A 247 -24.38 41.58 -5.56
CA ASN A 247 -25.52 41.65 -4.64
C ASN A 247 -26.65 40.83 -5.23
N GLY A 248 -27.06 39.78 -4.53
CA GLY A 248 -28.32 39.05 -4.76
C GLY A 248 -29.04 38.98 -3.42
N GLU A 249 -30.28 39.45 -3.41
CA GLU A 249 -31.10 39.80 -2.26
C GLU A 249 -31.35 38.61 -1.30
N GLN A 250 -31.28 38.88 0.00
CA GLN A 250 -31.75 37.99 1.05
C GLN A 250 -33.29 38.08 1.13
N GLU A 251 -33.98 37.01 0.74
CA GLU A 251 -35.33 36.75 1.24
C GLU A 251 -35.25 35.74 2.39
N GLU A 252 -35.51 36.23 3.61
CA GLU A 252 -35.80 35.40 4.77
C GLU A 252 -37.14 34.68 4.57
N MET A 253 -37.10 33.35 4.37
CA MET A 253 -38.28 32.50 4.60
C MET A 253 -38.15 31.78 5.94
N ASN A 254 -38.92 32.28 6.90
CA ASN A 254 -39.31 31.59 8.12
C ASN A 254 -40.01 30.26 7.75
N ILE A 255 -39.37 29.12 8.05
CA ILE A 255 -40.05 27.83 8.04
C ILE A 255 -39.92 27.21 9.43
N ALA A 256 -41.08 27.14 10.06
CA ALA A 256 -41.31 26.52 11.34
C ALA A 256 -40.85 25.05 11.38
N SER A 257 -40.37 24.68 12.55
CA SER A 257 -40.08 23.31 12.97
C SER A 257 -41.24 22.35 12.69
N SER A 258 -41.01 21.33 11.85
CA SER A 258 -41.77 20.08 11.93
C SER A 258 -40.88 18.88 11.62
N SER A 259 -40.74 18.04 12.63
CA SER A 259 -40.30 16.64 12.59
C SER A 259 -40.72 15.89 11.33
N GLY A 260 -39.81 15.15 10.71
CA GLY A 260 -40.16 14.23 9.62
C GLY A 260 -39.03 13.30 9.21
N ALA A 261 -38.90 12.16 9.90
CA ALA A 261 -38.05 11.02 9.51
C ALA A 261 -38.53 10.29 8.23
N PHE A 262 -39.34 10.95 7.39
CA PHE A 262 -40.00 10.37 6.22
C PHE A 262 -39.54 10.96 4.87
N GLY A 263 -38.59 11.91 4.86
CA GLY A 263 -38.11 12.59 3.64
C GLY A 263 -36.82 12.04 3.00
N SER A 264 -35.95 11.40 3.79
CA SER A 264 -34.61 10.97 3.33
C SER A 264 -34.67 9.88 2.25
N GLU A 265 -35.58 8.93 2.38
CA GLU A 265 -35.69 7.78 1.47
C GLU A 265 -36.14 8.17 0.05
N THR A 266 -37.16 9.05 -0.05
CA THR A 266 -37.62 9.56 -1.34
C THR A 266 -36.56 10.41 -2.02
N LEU A 267 -35.82 11.23 -1.25
CA LEU A 267 -34.74 12.06 -1.75
C LEU A 267 -33.54 11.24 -2.24
N LEU A 268 -33.11 10.22 -1.49
CA LEU A 268 -32.06 9.27 -1.88
C LEU A 268 -32.39 8.58 -3.21
N HIS A 269 -33.60 8.03 -3.32
CA HIS A 269 -34.02 7.29 -4.50
C HIS A 269 -34.22 8.20 -5.72
N ALA A 270 -34.78 9.40 -5.53
CA ALA A 270 -34.94 10.39 -6.61
C ALA A 270 -33.59 10.93 -7.08
N ALA A 271 -32.67 11.23 -6.16
CA ALA A 271 -31.34 11.74 -6.50
C ALA A 271 -30.46 10.66 -7.15
N ALA A 272 -30.55 9.39 -6.72
CA ALA A 272 -29.86 8.28 -7.38
C ALA A 272 -30.36 8.07 -8.83
N LYS A 273 -31.66 8.21 -9.08
CA LYS A 273 -32.22 8.22 -10.45
C LYS A 273 -31.69 9.38 -11.29
N ARG A 274 -31.55 10.57 -10.69
CA ARG A 274 -30.97 11.76 -11.35
C ARG A 274 -29.51 11.56 -11.75
N VAL A 275 -28.68 10.96 -10.87
CA VAL A 275 -27.28 10.61 -11.17
C VAL A 275 -27.20 9.65 -12.36
N SER A 276 -28.04 8.61 -12.39
CA SER A 276 -28.08 7.66 -13.51
C SER A 276 -28.39 8.36 -14.83
N SER A 277 -29.27 9.37 -14.85
CA SER A 277 -29.58 10.16 -16.05
C SER A 277 -28.48 11.16 -16.44
N GLU A 278 -27.83 11.84 -15.49
CA GLU A 278 -26.79 12.85 -15.76
C GLU A 278 -25.43 12.22 -16.12
N SER A 279 -25.15 10.99 -15.65
CA SER A 279 -23.91 10.25 -15.97
C SER A 279 -23.79 9.84 -17.45
N ILE A 280 -24.89 9.88 -18.20
CA ILE A 280 -24.94 9.57 -19.63
C ILE A 280 -24.35 10.71 -20.48
N ASP A 281 -24.30 11.95 -19.96
CA ASP A 281 -24.08 13.15 -20.77
C ASP A 281 -22.64 13.73 -20.72
N ARG A 282 -21.78 13.26 -19.80
CA ARG A 282 -20.37 13.74 -19.69
C ARG A 282 -19.38 12.80 -20.39
N GLY A 283 -19.30 12.86 -21.71
CA GLY A 283 -18.05 12.54 -22.44
C GLY A 283 -17.67 11.06 -22.62
N GLY A 284 -18.63 10.15 -22.75
CA GLY A 284 -18.48 8.99 -23.64
C GLY A 284 -17.55 7.82 -23.22
N ARG A 285 -17.46 7.49 -21.92
CA ARG A 285 -17.01 6.16 -21.49
C ARG A 285 -17.95 5.59 -20.43
N THR A 286 -18.97 4.84 -20.85
CA THR A 286 -19.82 4.08 -19.95
C THR A 286 -19.06 2.90 -19.36
N PHE A 287 -18.61 3.02 -18.11
CA PHE A 287 -18.09 1.89 -17.34
C PHE A 287 -19.25 0.95 -16.99
N GLY A 288 -19.08 -0.37 -17.14
CA GLY A 288 -20.11 -1.37 -16.81
C GLY A 288 -20.96 -1.90 -17.99
N ASN A 289 -20.86 -1.30 -19.19
CA ASN A 289 -21.69 -1.68 -20.34
C ASN A 289 -20.96 -2.47 -21.44
N ARG A 290 -19.71 -2.86 -21.25
CA ARG A 290 -18.96 -3.64 -22.25
C ARG A 290 -19.24 -5.12 -22.06
N ILE A 291 -20.38 -5.58 -22.58
CA ILE A 291 -20.78 -6.99 -22.51
C ILE A 291 -20.13 -7.76 -23.67
N LEU A 292 -19.42 -8.83 -23.36
CA LEU A 292 -18.81 -9.70 -24.36
C LEU A 292 -19.87 -10.64 -24.94
N SER A 293 -20.18 -10.49 -26.23
CA SER A 293 -21.05 -11.42 -26.97
C SER A 293 -20.24 -12.51 -27.70
N ALA A 294 -20.92 -13.53 -28.22
CA ALA A 294 -20.27 -14.66 -28.91
C ALA A 294 -19.55 -14.24 -30.21
N ASP A 295 -20.03 -13.18 -30.87
CA ASP A 295 -19.51 -12.69 -32.14
C ASP A 295 -18.42 -11.61 -31.98
N ASP A 296 -18.15 -11.18 -30.75
CA ASP A 296 -17.14 -10.16 -30.46
C ASP A 296 -15.73 -10.72 -30.51
N ASP A 297 -14.81 -9.97 -31.13
CA ASP A 297 -13.38 -10.17 -30.89
C ASP A 297 -13.06 -9.79 -29.45
N MET A 298 -12.79 -10.80 -28.60
CA MET A 298 -12.46 -10.56 -27.20
C MET A 298 -11.30 -9.57 -27.04
N TRP A 299 -10.32 -9.54 -27.96
CA TRP A 299 -9.12 -8.70 -27.83
C TRP A 299 -9.33 -7.24 -28.26
N LYS A 300 -10.54 -6.88 -28.69
CA LYS A 300 -10.92 -5.50 -29.06
C LYS A 300 -10.78 -4.53 -27.88
N HIS A 301 -11.09 -5.00 -26.67
CA HIS A 301 -11.00 -4.21 -25.44
C HIS A 301 -10.02 -4.84 -24.45
N ASN A 302 -9.47 -4.02 -23.55
CA ASN A 302 -8.63 -4.53 -22.45
C ASN A 302 -9.46 -5.12 -21.30
N ALA A 303 -10.77 -4.90 -21.31
CA ALA A 303 -11.68 -5.41 -20.29
C ALA A 303 -13.11 -5.54 -20.83
N TRP A 304 -13.81 -6.56 -20.33
CA TRP A 304 -15.24 -6.81 -20.54
C TRP A 304 -15.94 -6.97 -19.19
N ASP A 305 -17.13 -6.39 -19.09
CA ASP A 305 -17.98 -6.34 -17.90
C ASP A 305 -19.00 -7.50 -17.92
N HIS A 306 -19.35 -8.02 -16.76
CA HIS A 306 -20.27 -9.15 -16.55
C HIS A 306 -19.97 -10.42 -17.38
N ALA A 307 -18.71 -10.65 -17.73
CA ALA A 307 -18.31 -11.79 -18.53
C ALA A 307 -18.54 -13.12 -17.79
N LYS A 308 -19.01 -14.15 -18.51
CA LYS A 308 -19.15 -15.51 -17.98
C LYS A 308 -17.86 -16.30 -18.22
N PRO A 309 -17.22 -16.85 -17.16
CA PRO A 309 -16.03 -17.68 -17.34
C PRO A 309 -16.38 -18.95 -18.11
N PRO A 310 -15.51 -19.38 -19.04
CA PRO A 310 -15.74 -20.64 -19.75
C PRO A 310 -15.42 -21.85 -18.85
N PRO A 311 -15.93 -23.05 -19.15
CA PRO A 311 -15.77 -24.24 -18.30
C PRO A 311 -14.30 -24.57 -17.96
N GLU A 312 -13.38 -24.40 -18.91
CA GLU A 312 -11.95 -24.61 -18.69
C GLU A 312 -11.35 -23.69 -17.62
N HIS A 313 -11.90 -22.48 -17.47
CA HIS A 313 -11.48 -21.56 -16.40
C HIS A 313 -11.91 -22.07 -15.03
N LEU A 314 -13.14 -22.61 -14.93
CA LEU A 314 -13.64 -23.18 -13.67
C LEU A 314 -12.82 -24.40 -13.25
N GLN A 315 -12.45 -25.27 -14.20
CA GLN A 315 -11.56 -26.39 -13.91
C GLN A 315 -10.16 -25.94 -13.47
N MET A 316 -9.63 -24.88 -14.09
CA MET A 316 -8.35 -24.28 -13.67
C MET A 316 -8.43 -23.74 -12.23
N VAL A 317 -9.53 -23.06 -11.87
CA VAL A 317 -9.77 -22.56 -10.52
C VAL A 317 -9.75 -23.69 -9.51
N GLU A 318 -10.50 -24.77 -9.76
CA GLU A 318 -10.56 -25.93 -8.86
C GLU A 318 -9.17 -26.55 -8.64
N ASN A 319 -8.41 -26.73 -9.72
CA ASN A 319 -7.05 -27.26 -9.65
C ASN A 319 -6.10 -26.36 -8.86
N LEU A 320 -6.20 -25.03 -9.01
CA LEU A 320 -5.37 -24.08 -8.27
C LEU A 320 -5.71 -24.07 -6.78
N LEU A 321 -7.00 -24.06 -6.44
CA LEU A 321 -7.44 -24.10 -5.04
C LEU A 321 -7.02 -25.41 -4.37
N SER A 322 -7.14 -26.55 -5.07
CA SER A 322 -6.66 -27.84 -4.57
C SER A 322 -5.17 -27.79 -4.22
N LYS A 323 -4.32 -27.26 -5.12
CA LYS A 323 -2.88 -27.10 -4.87
C LYS A 323 -2.57 -26.13 -3.73
N GLN A 324 -3.36 -25.07 -3.56
CA GLN A 324 -3.14 -24.13 -2.46
C GLN A 324 -3.40 -24.78 -1.09
N ARG A 325 -4.41 -25.66 -0.99
CA ARG A 325 -4.72 -26.42 0.23
C ARG A 325 -3.56 -27.30 0.70
N GLU A 326 -2.77 -27.83 -0.24
CA GLU A 326 -1.55 -28.59 0.07
C GLU A 326 -0.46 -27.75 0.78
N SER A 327 -0.58 -26.42 0.76
CA SER A 327 0.39 -25.48 1.33
C SER A 327 -0.19 -24.60 2.45
N LYS A 328 -1.19 -25.14 3.17
CA LYS A 328 -1.77 -24.49 4.35
C LYS A 328 -0.68 -24.20 5.39
N VAL A 329 -0.68 -22.97 5.92
CA VAL A 329 0.24 -22.57 7.01
C VAL A 329 -0.14 -23.28 8.31
N THR A 330 0.80 -23.36 9.26
CA THR A 330 0.49 -23.92 10.58
C THR A 330 -0.43 -22.98 11.37
N ALA A 331 -1.07 -23.49 12.43
CA ALA A 331 -1.92 -22.67 13.29
C ALA A 331 -1.12 -21.53 13.96
N GLU A 332 0.13 -21.80 14.34
CA GLU A 332 1.02 -20.81 14.95
C GLU A 332 1.41 -19.71 13.95
N GLU A 333 1.63 -20.07 12.68
CA GLU A 333 1.90 -19.09 11.61
C GLU A 333 0.67 -18.24 11.31
N ALA A 334 -0.52 -18.84 11.27
CA ALA A 334 -1.79 -18.13 11.08
C ALA A 334 -2.04 -17.10 12.22
N GLU A 335 -1.83 -17.51 13.47
CA GLU A 335 -2.05 -16.65 14.64
C GLU A 335 -1.19 -15.38 14.64
N ARG A 336 0.04 -15.45 14.08
CA ARG A 336 0.90 -14.26 13.93
C ARG A 336 0.29 -13.20 13.01
N TYR A 337 -0.42 -13.63 11.96
CA TYR A 337 -1.12 -12.70 11.07
C TYR A 337 -2.35 -12.09 11.75
N HIS A 338 -3.04 -12.86 12.60
CA HIS A 338 -4.25 -12.42 13.28
C HIS A 338 -3.96 -11.45 14.42
N SER A 339 -3.02 -11.79 15.30
CA SER A 339 -2.67 -10.97 16.48
C SER A 339 -2.08 -9.60 16.14
N ASN A 340 -1.50 -9.43 14.94
CA ASN A 340 -0.78 -8.22 14.56
C ASN A 340 -1.34 -7.56 13.30
N ALA A 341 -2.61 -7.79 12.95
CA ALA A 341 -3.22 -7.32 11.71
C ALA A 341 -3.02 -5.80 11.47
N ALA A 342 -3.14 -4.97 12.50
CA ALA A 342 -2.91 -3.52 12.42
C ALA A 342 -1.48 -3.15 11.99
N SER A 343 -0.48 -3.80 12.58
CA SER A 343 0.93 -3.51 12.28
C SER A 343 1.28 -3.73 10.81
N TYR A 344 0.67 -4.73 10.15
CA TYR A 344 0.91 -4.99 8.73
C TYR A 344 0.39 -3.86 7.83
N TRP A 345 -0.75 -3.26 8.20
CA TRP A 345 -1.27 -2.10 7.48
C TRP A 345 -0.52 -0.82 7.83
N ASP A 346 -0.09 -0.66 9.08
CA ASP A 346 0.76 0.45 9.47
C ASP A 346 2.08 0.45 8.68
N ASP A 347 2.77 -0.70 8.63
CA ASP A 347 3.97 -0.89 7.81
C ASP A 347 3.71 -0.60 6.32
N PHE A 348 2.55 -1.05 5.82
CA PHE A 348 2.16 -0.83 4.43
C PHE A 348 1.99 0.65 4.12
N TYR A 349 1.21 1.39 4.93
CA TYR A 349 0.94 2.82 4.70
C TYR A 349 2.15 3.70 5.03
N ALA A 350 2.98 3.34 6.01
CA ALA A 350 4.27 4.01 6.24
C ALA A 350 5.21 3.88 5.02
N SER A 351 5.16 2.75 4.32
CA SER A 351 6.01 2.49 3.16
C SER A 351 5.48 3.15 1.88
N HIS A 352 4.17 3.14 1.66
CA HIS A 352 3.55 3.50 0.39
C HIS A 352 2.85 4.87 0.39
N GLU A 353 2.44 5.35 1.57
CA GLU A 353 1.66 6.58 1.74
C GLU A 353 0.40 6.54 0.85
N ASN A 354 0.13 7.58 0.06
CA ASN A 354 -1.03 7.68 -0.84
C ASN A 354 -0.78 7.15 -2.27
N ARG A 355 0.33 6.42 -2.51
CA ARG A 355 0.82 6.13 -3.88
C ARG A 355 0.42 4.76 -4.42
N PHE A 356 -0.10 3.87 -3.57
CA PHE A 356 -0.38 2.49 -3.96
C PHE A 356 -1.75 2.33 -4.63
N PHE A 357 -2.81 2.74 -3.92
CA PHE A 357 -4.17 2.67 -4.44
C PHE A 357 -4.50 3.94 -5.23
N ARG A 358 -5.28 3.78 -6.30
CA ARG A 358 -5.79 4.91 -7.08
C ARG A 358 -7.08 5.42 -6.49
N ASP A 359 -7.31 6.70 -6.66
CA ASP A 359 -8.57 7.35 -6.32
C ASP A 359 -9.74 6.72 -7.09
N ARG A 360 -10.80 6.40 -6.35
CA ARG A 360 -11.93 5.58 -6.79
C ARG A 360 -12.98 6.41 -7.51
N HIS A 361 -12.54 7.16 -8.52
CA HIS A 361 -13.39 7.98 -9.37
C HIS A 361 -14.51 7.22 -10.05
N TRP A 362 -14.51 5.88 -10.06
CA TRP A 362 -15.57 5.04 -10.64
C TRP A 362 -16.74 4.78 -9.68
N LEU A 363 -16.64 5.11 -8.39
CA LEU A 363 -17.67 4.76 -7.39
C LEU A 363 -19.04 5.35 -7.71
N HIS A 364 -19.11 6.51 -8.39
CA HIS A 364 -20.38 7.12 -8.78
C HIS A 364 -21.22 6.24 -9.73
N HIS A 365 -20.59 5.36 -10.51
CA HIS A 365 -21.32 4.42 -11.36
C HIS A 365 -21.90 3.24 -10.57
N GLU A 366 -21.22 2.79 -9.53
CA GLU A 366 -21.62 1.61 -8.75
C GLU A 366 -22.54 1.97 -7.57
N PHE A 367 -22.31 3.17 -7.01
CA PHE A 367 -22.97 3.70 -5.82
C PHE A 367 -23.43 5.15 -6.07
N PRO A 368 -24.43 5.35 -6.94
CA PRO A 368 -24.97 6.68 -7.23
C PRO A 368 -25.50 7.39 -5.98
N GLU A 369 -25.88 6.66 -4.92
CA GLU A 369 -26.32 7.19 -3.64
C GLU A 369 -25.26 8.07 -2.96
N LEU A 370 -23.96 7.74 -3.13
CA LEU A 370 -22.86 8.57 -2.63
C LEU A 370 -22.73 9.87 -3.41
N THR A 371 -22.95 9.82 -4.72
CA THR A 371 -22.90 11.02 -5.56
C THR A 371 -24.10 11.91 -5.29
N ALA A 372 -25.28 11.33 -5.10
CA ALA A 372 -26.47 12.06 -4.72
C ALA A 372 -26.26 12.91 -3.45
N ALA A 373 -25.61 12.34 -2.42
CA ALA A 373 -25.31 13.06 -1.18
C ALA A 373 -24.42 14.30 -1.36
N THR A 374 -23.74 14.43 -2.50
CA THR A 374 -22.90 15.60 -2.84
C THR A 374 -23.67 16.75 -3.50
N PHE A 375 -24.95 16.58 -3.83
CA PHE A 375 -25.72 17.63 -4.49
C PHE A 375 -26.19 18.73 -3.53
N ALA A 376 -26.19 19.98 -4.00
CA ALA A 376 -26.50 21.16 -3.20
C ALA A 376 -27.89 21.12 -2.54
N ASP A 377 -28.85 20.48 -3.20
CA ASP A 377 -30.25 20.35 -2.80
C ASP A 377 -30.56 19.06 -2.03
N TYR A 378 -29.56 18.22 -1.73
CA TYR A 378 -29.77 16.94 -1.04
C TYR A 378 -30.20 17.09 0.43
N GLY A 379 -29.76 18.15 1.09
CA GLY A 379 -29.97 18.38 2.53
C GLY A 379 -28.89 17.73 3.42
N PRO A 380 -29.06 17.74 4.75
CA PRO A 380 -28.09 17.19 5.69
C PRO A 380 -27.84 15.70 5.47
N ALA A 381 -26.57 15.31 5.34
CA ALA A 381 -26.17 13.93 5.11
C ALA A 381 -24.88 13.62 5.85
N ARG A 382 -24.81 12.47 6.51
CA ARG A 382 -23.58 11.96 7.12
C ARG A 382 -23.15 10.65 6.48
N VAL A 383 -21.96 10.65 5.88
CA VAL A 383 -21.34 9.47 5.26
C VAL A 383 -20.16 9.02 6.11
N LEU A 384 -20.10 7.72 6.41
CA LEU A 384 -18.99 7.07 7.09
C LEU A 384 -18.24 6.15 6.10
N GLU A 385 -16.97 6.43 5.83
CA GLU A 385 -16.07 5.45 5.19
C GLU A 385 -15.36 4.64 6.28
N VAL A 386 -15.64 3.33 6.32
CA VAL A 386 -14.94 2.37 7.16
C VAL A 386 -13.77 1.79 6.37
N GLY A 387 -12.57 1.74 6.96
CA GLY A 387 -11.36 1.28 6.26
C GLY A 387 -10.92 2.25 5.15
N CYS A 388 -10.81 3.54 5.50
CA CYS A 388 -10.57 4.60 4.53
C CYS A 388 -9.20 4.55 3.85
N GLY A 389 -8.21 3.86 4.44
CA GLY A 389 -6.86 3.77 3.91
C GLY A 389 -6.24 5.15 3.70
N ALA A 390 -5.77 5.43 2.48
CA ALA A 390 -5.25 6.75 2.09
C ALA A 390 -6.34 7.75 1.65
N GLY A 391 -7.63 7.45 1.88
CA GLY A 391 -8.77 8.31 1.56
C GLY A 391 -9.20 8.28 0.10
N ASN A 392 -8.88 7.20 -0.63
CA ASN A 392 -9.14 7.10 -2.07
C ASN A 392 -10.64 7.10 -2.46
N THR A 393 -11.56 7.02 -1.50
CA THR A 393 -13.00 7.25 -1.70
C THR A 393 -13.40 8.65 -1.25
N VAL A 394 -13.04 9.05 -0.03
CA VAL A 394 -13.44 10.33 0.58
C VAL A 394 -12.91 11.53 -0.20
N PHE A 395 -11.67 11.53 -0.69
CA PHE A 395 -11.13 12.69 -1.43
C PHE A 395 -11.87 12.96 -2.75
N PRO A 396 -12.13 11.97 -3.62
CA PRO A 396 -12.99 12.17 -4.79
C PRO A 396 -14.41 12.66 -4.45
N LEU A 397 -14.99 12.16 -3.35
CA LEU A 397 -16.30 12.63 -2.87
C LEU A 397 -16.26 14.12 -2.47
N LEU A 398 -15.20 14.55 -1.79
CA LEU A 398 -14.98 15.96 -1.42
C LEU A 398 -14.80 16.84 -2.66
N GLU A 399 -14.02 16.39 -3.64
CA GLU A 399 -13.79 17.12 -4.90
C GLU A 399 -15.09 17.35 -5.68
N MET A 400 -16.04 16.41 -5.61
CA MET A 400 -17.34 16.51 -6.24
C MET A 400 -18.38 17.27 -5.41
N ASN A 401 -18.08 17.58 -4.14
CA ASN A 401 -19.08 18.08 -3.20
C ASN A 401 -19.60 19.48 -3.52
N ARG A 402 -20.93 19.59 -3.62
CA ARG A 402 -21.68 20.85 -3.69
C ARG A 402 -22.69 20.98 -2.56
N ASN A 403 -22.82 19.96 -1.70
CA ASN A 403 -23.72 19.96 -0.56
C ASN A 403 -23.04 20.66 0.64
N PRO A 404 -23.52 21.85 1.06
CA PRO A 404 -22.94 22.56 2.20
C PRO A 404 -23.23 21.84 3.54
N HIS A 405 -24.13 20.86 3.56
CA HIS A 405 -24.54 20.12 4.75
C HIS A 405 -24.01 18.67 4.79
N LEU A 406 -23.12 18.30 3.86
CA LEU A 406 -22.49 16.98 3.85
C LEU A 406 -21.41 16.87 4.94
N SER A 407 -21.54 15.88 5.82
CA SER A 407 -20.56 15.50 6.82
C SER A 407 -19.91 14.18 6.42
N LEU A 408 -18.61 14.18 6.14
CA LEU A 408 -17.84 12.97 5.87
C LEU A 408 -17.02 12.57 7.09
N VAL A 409 -17.09 11.31 7.47
CA VAL A 409 -16.23 10.70 8.50
C VAL A 409 -15.48 9.55 7.87
N ALA A 410 -14.15 9.56 8.00
CA ALA A 410 -13.28 8.51 7.52
C ALA A 410 -12.59 7.86 8.72
N CYS A 411 -12.66 6.53 8.84
CA CYS A 411 -11.95 5.80 9.88
C CYS A 411 -11.16 4.64 9.30
N ASP A 412 -10.05 4.31 9.95
CA ASP A 412 -9.25 3.13 9.68
C ASP A 412 -8.72 2.61 11.01
N TYR A 413 -8.47 1.31 11.09
CA TYR A 413 -7.86 0.73 12.26
C TYR A 413 -6.33 0.90 12.26
N SER A 414 -5.73 1.16 11.09
CA SER A 414 -4.33 1.57 10.95
C SER A 414 -4.16 3.04 11.31
N ALA A 415 -3.33 3.32 12.31
CA ALA A 415 -3.02 4.70 12.71
C ALA A 415 -2.24 5.43 11.60
N GLU A 416 -1.40 4.73 10.85
CA GLU A 416 -0.66 5.32 9.73
C GLU A 416 -1.57 5.66 8.54
N ALA A 417 -2.58 4.83 8.23
CA ALA A 417 -3.57 5.15 7.19
C ALA A 417 -4.27 6.49 7.49
N VAL A 418 -4.69 6.66 8.74
CA VAL A 418 -5.34 7.88 9.20
C VAL A 418 -4.41 9.07 9.11
N ARG A 419 -3.15 8.90 9.52
CA ARG A 419 -2.13 9.94 9.40
C ARG A 419 -1.96 10.38 7.94
N VAL A 420 -1.98 9.44 6.99
CA VAL A 420 -1.93 9.75 5.54
C VAL A 420 -3.12 10.61 5.12
N VAL A 421 -4.34 10.29 5.57
CA VAL A 421 -5.54 11.09 5.29
C VAL A 421 -5.45 12.48 5.92
N GLN A 422 -5.04 12.59 7.18
CA GLN A 422 -4.90 13.86 7.90
C GLN A 422 -3.92 14.81 7.21
N VAL A 423 -2.74 14.28 6.83
CA VAL A 423 -1.73 15.05 6.09
C VAL A 423 -2.30 15.52 4.75
N LYS A 424 -2.99 14.65 4.00
CA LYS A 424 -3.59 15.02 2.71
C LYS A 424 -4.75 16.02 2.85
N ALA A 425 -5.49 15.97 3.95
CA ALA A 425 -6.57 16.92 4.27
C ALA A 425 -6.07 18.25 4.86
N GLY A 426 -4.77 18.39 5.16
CA GLY A 426 -4.22 19.57 5.84
C GLY A 426 -4.64 19.69 7.31
N ALA A 427 -5.13 18.60 7.92
CA ALA A 427 -5.54 18.57 9.32
C ALA A 427 -4.34 18.21 10.21
N GLY A 428 -3.85 19.18 11.00
CA GLY A 428 -2.78 18.97 11.97
C GLY A 428 -3.28 18.29 13.25
N GLY A 429 -2.91 17.04 13.47
CA GLY A 429 -3.08 16.34 14.75
C GLY A 429 -3.65 14.94 14.62
N ALA A 430 -2.96 13.97 15.24
CA ALA A 430 -3.43 12.60 15.38
C ALA A 430 -4.56 12.53 16.41
N ASN A 431 -5.78 12.87 16.01
CA ASN A 431 -6.98 12.38 16.70
C ASN A 431 -7.93 11.79 15.66
N LEU A 432 -8.05 10.46 15.69
CA LEU A 432 -9.19 9.72 15.13
C LEU A 432 -10.48 10.13 15.84
N PRO A 433 -11.66 10.01 15.21
CA PRO A 433 -12.89 10.59 15.74
C PRO A 433 -13.32 9.86 17.02
N ARG A 434 -13.22 10.54 18.17
CA ARG A 434 -14.26 10.40 19.20
C ARG A 434 -15.54 11.01 18.61
N GLY A 435 -16.67 10.31 18.71
CA GLY A 435 -17.98 10.94 18.55
C GLY A 435 -18.71 10.78 17.20
N VAL A 436 -18.72 9.59 16.59
CA VAL A 436 -19.88 9.24 15.75
C VAL A 436 -20.95 8.65 16.68
N GLU A 437 -22.04 9.39 16.85
CA GLU A 437 -23.14 9.00 17.72
C GLU A 437 -23.90 7.79 17.12
N ALA A 438 -24.49 6.97 17.98
CA ALA A 438 -25.39 5.90 17.54
C ALA A 438 -26.55 6.51 16.74
N ALA A 439 -27.00 5.78 15.72
CA ALA A 439 -28.08 6.22 14.82
C ALA A 439 -27.88 7.64 14.23
N SER A 440 -26.65 7.96 13.81
CA SER A 440 -26.32 9.28 13.24
C SER A 440 -25.81 9.23 11.79
N VAL A 441 -25.49 8.04 11.27
CA VAL A 441 -24.96 7.86 9.91
C VAL A 441 -26.09 7.55 8.93
N ASP A 442 -26.09 8.23 7.79
CA ASP A 442 -27.03 8.00 6.68
C ASP A 442 -26.49 6.94 5.71
N ILE A 443 -25.19 6.99 5.40
CA ILE A 443 -24.53 6.07 4.46
C ILE A 443 -23.23 5.54 5.07
N ALA A 444 -23.09 4.22 5.17
CA ALA A 444 -21.84 3.55 5.53
C ALA A 444 -21.21 2.90 4.30
N VAL A 445 -19.94 3.20 4.02
CA VAL A 445 -19.20 2.73 2.85
C VAL A 445 -18.11 1.76 3.28
N LEU A 446 -18.12 0.56 2.69
CA LEU A 446 -17.15 -0.50 2.95
C LEU A 446 -16.56 -1.01 1.62
N ILE A 447 -15.35 -0.57 1.28
CA ILE A 447 -14.66 -0.99 0.05
C ILE A 447 -13.39 -1.79 0.40
N PHE A 448 -13.43 -3.11 0.19
CA PHE A 448 -12.37 -4.07 0.55
C PHE A 448 -12.03 -4.10 2.04
N VAL A 449 -13.05 -4.09 2.89
CA VAL A 449 -12.92 -3.97 4.35
C VAL A 449 -13.12 -5.30 5.04
N LEU A 450 -14.23 -5.98 4.78
CA LEU A 450 -14.58 -7.21 5.52
C LEU A 450 -13.62 -8.35 5.18
N SER A 451 -13.10 -8.38 3.95
CA SER A 451 -12.08 -9.35 3.55
C SER A 451 -10.75 -9.18 4.29
N ALA A 452 -10.46 -7.99 4.81
CA ALA A 452 -9.25 -7.73 5.59
C ALA A 452 -9.41 -8.11 7.08
N LEU A 453 -10.64 -8.36 7.54
CA LEU A 453 -10.94 -8.76 8.91
C LEU A 453 -10.88 -10.27 9.08
N HIS A 454 -10.52 -10.72 10.30
CA HIS A 454 -10.66 -12.12 10.66
C HIS A 454 -12.16 -12.48 10.79
N PRO A 455 -12.60 -13.70 10.39
CA PRO A 455 -14.00 -14.12 10.49
C PRO A 455 -14.68 -13.89 11.85
N LYS A 456 -13.92 -14.07 12.95
CA LYS A 456 -14.36 -13.79 14.33
C LYS A 456 -14.75 -12.33 14.59
N GLU A 457 -14.26 -11.39 13.79
CA GLU A 457 -14.48 -9.95 13.97
C GLU A 457 -15.70 -9.43 13.21
N TRP A 458 -16.16 -10.15 12.17
CA TRP A 458 -17.25 -9.70 11.29
C TRP A 458 -18.53 -9.36 12.04
N GLN A 459 -18.94 -10.22 12.96
CA GLN A 459 -20.17 -10.00 13.72
C GLN A 459 -20.10 -8.75 14.60
N ALA A 460 -18.92 -8.44 15.14
CA ALA A 460 -18.72 -7.18 15.87
C ALA A 460 -18.76 -5.98 14.92
N ALA A 461 -18.09 -6.07 13.76
CA ALA A 461 -18.10 -5.02 12.75
C ALA A 461 -19.51 -4.70 12.25
N VAL A 462 -20.30 -5.71 11.88
CA VAL A 462 -21.69 -5.57 11.44
C VAL A 462 -22.55 -4.95 12.53
N ARG A 463 -22.44 -5.40 13.79
CA ARG A 463 -23.19 -4.80 14.90
C ARG A 463 -22.85 -3.32 15.10
N ASN A 464 -21.57 -2.95 14.99
CA ASN A 464 -21.14 -1.57 15.11
C ASN A 464 -21.70 -0.70 13.97
N ILE A 465 -21.66 -1.20 12.74
CA ILE A 465 -22.25 -0.51 11.56
C ILE A 465 -23.75 -0.33 11.76
N ALA A 466 -24.45 -1.40 12.15
CA ALA A 466 -25.88 -1.34 12.44
C ALA A 466 -26.18 -0.33 13.56
N ALA A 467 -25.39 -0.27 14.63
CA ALA A 467 -25.60 0.70 15.71
C ALA A 467 -25.40 2.16 15.27
N LEU A 468 -24.44 2.42 14.37
CA LEU A 468 -24.12 3.77 13.89
C LEU A 468 -25.13 4.30 12.86
N LEU A 469 -25.72 3.41 12.05
CA LEU A 469 -26.71 3.80 11.04
C LEU A 469 -28.03 4.25 11.66
N LYS A 470 -28.62 5.31 11.10
CA LYS A 470 -30.03 5.65 11.33
C LYS A 470 -30.94 4.52 10.83
N PRO A 471 -32.16 4.35 11.39
CA PRO A 471 -33.21 3.59 10.70
C PRO A 471 -33.38 4.13 9.27
N GLY A 472 -33.39 3.24 8.28
CA GLY A 472 -33.40 3.60 6.85
C GLY A 472 -32.04 4.00 6.26
N GLY A 473 -30.98 4.09 7.07
CA GLY A 473 -29.62 4.31 6.58
C GLY A 473 -29.10 3.12 5.77
N ILE A 474 -28.16 3.37 4.85
CA ILE A 474 -27.72 2.37 3.88
C ILE A 474 -26.25 1.96 4.05
N VAL A 475 -25.97 0.69 3.84
CA VAL A 475 -24.63 0.12 3.70
C VAL A 475 -24.34 -0.05 2.21
N LEU A 476 -23.19 0.46 1.76
CA LEU A 476 -22.68 0.32 0.41
C LEU A 476 -21.36 -0.45 0.48
N LEU A 477 -21.37 -1.67 -0.04
CA LEU A 477 -20.27 -2.62 0.13
C LEU A 477 -19.75 -3.09 -1.22
N ARG A 478 -18.42 -3.05 -1.39
CA ARG A 478 -17.71 -3.76 -2.45
C ARG A 478 -16.55 -4.55 -1.86
N ASP A 479 -16.55 -5.86 -2.01
CA ASP A 479 -15.48 -6.71 -1.48
C ASP A 479 -15.13 -7.87 -2.41
N TYR A 480 -14.07 -8.60 -2.11
CA TYR A 480 -13.64 -9.75 -2.90
C TYR A 480 -14.71 -10.85 -2.94
N ALA A 481 -14.97 -11.37 -4.14
CA ALA A 481 -15.82 -12.53 -4.32
C ALA A 481 -14.99 -13.78 -4.59
N ARG A 482 -15.57 -14.96 -4.31
CA ARG A 482 -14.94 -16.24 -4.62
C ARG A 482 -14.48 -16.31 -6.08
N HIS A 483 -13.30 -16.90 -6.24
CA HIS A 483 -12.59 -17.10 -7.50
C HIS A 483 -12.02 -15.81 -8.13
N ASP A 484 -11.91 -14.71 -7.38
CA ASP A 484 -11.16 -13.51 -7.83
C ASP A 484 -9.68 -13.84 -8.08
N LEU A 485 -9.06 -13.14 -9.04
CA LEU A 485 -7.66 -13.33 -9.42
C LEU A 485 -6.65 -13.37 -8.25
N PRO A 486 -6.74 -12.50 -7.22
CA PRO A 486 -5.82 -12.52 -6.10
C PRO A 486 -5.92 -13.84 -5.31
N GLN A 487 -7.12 -14.43 -5.18
CA GLN A 487 -7.30 -15.74 -4.56
C GLN A 487 -6.50 -16.81 -5.29
N LEU A 488 -6.56 -16.79 -6.62
CA LEU A 488 -5.93 -17.82 -7.46
C LEU A 488 -4.40 -17.69 -7.57
N ARG A 489 -3.82 -16.58 -7.08
CA ARG A 489 -2.38 -16.26 -7.21
C ARG A 489 -1.61 -16.34 -5.90
N PHE A 490 -2.17 -17.00 -4.88
CA PHE A 490 -1.46 -17.17 -3.63
C PHE A 490 -0.12 -17.87 -3.81
N ARG A 491 0.90 -17.33 -3.13
CA ARG A 491 2.21 -17.96 -3.02
C ARG A 491 2.15 -19.05 -1.96
N LYS A 492 3.02 -20.05 -2.09
CA LYS A 492 3.21 -21.10 -1.08
C LYS A 492 3.43 -20.47 0.30
N GLY A 493 2.81 -21.02 1.35
CA GLY A 493 2.95 -20.52 2.74
C GLY A 493 2.13 -19.25 3.04
N ARG A 494 1.10 -18.95 2.26
CA ARG A 494 0.17 -17.83 2.50
C ARG A 494 -1.28 -18.27 2.62
N TYR A 495 -1.58 -19.56 2.54
CA TYR A 495 -2.95 -20.06 2.65
C TYR A 495 -3.29 -20.26 4.14
N LEU A 496 -4.13 -19.39 4.73
CA LEU A 496 -4.50 -19.47 6.15
C LEU A 496 -5.58 -20.53 6.35
N GLU A 497 -6.75 -20.35 5.73
CA GLU A 497 -7.86 -21.32 5.73
C GLU A 497 -8.62 -21.28 4.40
N GLU A 498 -9.69 -22.09 4.29
CA GLU A 498 -10.55 -22.11 3.10
C GLU A 498 -11.11 -20.72 2.81
N ASN A 499 -10.79 -20.21 1.62
CA ASN A 499 -11.09 -18.83 1.19
C ASN A 499 -10.48 -17.72 2.05
N PHE A 500 -9.49 -18.02 2.92
CA PHE A 500 -9.00 -17.08 3.92
C PHE A 500 -7.49 -16.84 3.84
N TYR A 501 -7.15 -15.59 3.47
CA TYR A 501 -5.86 -14.92 3.60
C TYR A 501 -6.09 -13.41 3.75
N VAL A 502 -6.76 -12.85 2.74
CA VAL A 502 -7.92 -11.97 2.88
C VAL A 502 -9.14 -12.82 2.52
N TYR A 503 -10.33 -12.57 3.04
CA TYR A 503 -11.48 -13.45 2.83
C TYR A 503 -12.15 -13.24 1.46
N PHE A 504 -12.59 -14.31 0.80
CA PHE A 504 -13.31 -14.26 -0.49
C PHE A 504 -14.74 -14.77 -0.32
N PHE A 505 -15.71 -13.87 -0.47
CA PHE A 505 -17.10 -14.13 -0.11
C PHE A 505 -17.94 -14.66 -1.29
N THR A 506 -18.92 -15.50 -0.99
CA THR A 506 -20.17 -15.54 -1.75
C THR A 506 -21.05 -14.37 -1.34
N SER A 507 -21.98 -13.97 -2.21
CA SER A 507 -22.94 -12.93 -1.85
C SER A 507 -23.86 -13.39 -0.70
N GLU A 508 -24.16 -14.69 -0.64
CA GLU A 508 -24.98 -15.27 0.41
C GLU A 508 -24.33 -15.17 1.79
N GLU A 509 -23.03 -15.46 1.90
CA GLU A 509 -22.28 -15.26 3.15
C GLU A 509 -22.35 -13.80 3.64
N ILE A 510 -22.32 -12.82 2.74
CA ILE A 510 -22.49 -11.40 3.12
C ILE A 510 -23.91 -11.14 3.60
N ARG A 511 -24.93 -11.66 2.90
CA ARG A 511 -26.34 -11.49 3.31
C ARG A 511 -26.58 -12.07 4.70
N GLU A 512 -26.13 -13.29 4.95
CA GLU A 512 -26.24 -13.98 6.23
C GLU A 512 -25.47 -13.23 7.34
N MET A 513 -24.25 -12.78 7.05
CA MET A 513 -23.42 -12.02 7.98
C MET A 513 -24.11 -10.76 8.47
N PHE A 514 -24.85 -10.07 7.59
CA PHE A 514 -25.62 -8.88 7.93
C PHE A 514 -27.02 -9.18 8.51
N ASN A 515 -27.46 -10.44 8.57
CA ASN A 515 -28.86 -10.78 8.86
C ASN A 515 -29.83 -9.99 7.97
N ALA A 516 -29.55 -9.96 6.67
CA ALA A 516 -30.34 -9.22 5.69
C ALA A 516 -31.44 -10.08 5.07
N SER A 517 -32.58 -9.47 4.73
CA SER A 517 -33.68 -10.15 4.03
C SER A 517 -33.21 -10.73 2.68
N PRO A 518 -33.87 -11.76 2.12
CA PRO A 518 -33.62 -12.20 0.75
C PRO A 518 -33.76 -11.05 -0.26
N ALA A 519 -33.01 -11.12 -1.36
CA ALA A 519 -33.10 -10.14 -2.43
C ALA A 519 -34.46 -10.27 -3.17
N PRO A 520 -35.08 -9.15 -3.60
CA PRO A 520 -36.42 -9.17 -4.20
C PRO A 520 -36.55 -10.01 -5.49
N ASP A 521 -35.46 -10.27 -6.21
CA ASP A 521 -35.46 -11.00 -7.50
C ASP A 521 -34.98 -12.47 -7.42
N SER A 522 -34.81 -13.05 -6.22
CA SER A 522 -34.52 -14.49 -6.14
C SER A 522 -35.77 -15.28 -6.54
N ALA A 523 -35.81 -15.81 -7.76
CA ALA A 523 -36.90 -16.59 -8.35
C ALA A 523 -37.19 -17.95 -7.65
N SER A 524 -36.94 -18.08 -6.35
CA SER A 524 -37.26 -19.25 -5.52
C SER A 524 -38.36 -19.00 -4.48
N ALA A 525 -39.16 -17.93 -4.61
CA ALA A 525 -40.29 -17.67 -3.73
C ALA A 525 -41.65 -18.01 -4.35
N ILE A 526 -41.82 -19.19 -4.98
CA ILE A 526 -43.11 -19.88 -5.07
C ILE A 526 -42.87 -21.40 -5.06
N VAL A 527 -42.55 -21.94 -3.89
CA VAL A 527 -43.05 -23.27 -3.53
C VAL A 527 -43.99 -23.00 -2.35
N PRO A 528 -45.30 -23.26 -2.44
CA PRO A 528 -46.16 -23.14 -1.28
C PRO A 528 -45.75 -24.27 -0.32
N SER A 529 -44.89 -23.97 0.66
CA SER A 529 -44.67 -24.90 1.75
C SER A 529 -45.89 -24.81 2.66
N GLU A 530 -46.51 -25.95 2.90
CA GLU A 530 -47.58 -26.11 3.87
C GLU A 530 -47.18 -25.51 5.22
N ALA A 531 -48.17 -24.91 5.88
CA ALA A 531 -48.05 -24.12 7.09
C ALA A 531 -47.06 -24.72 8.10
N GLN A 532 -45.94 -24.03 8.31
CA GLN A 532 -45.18 -24.10 9.55
C GLN A 532 -45.38 -22.79 10.31
N ASP A 533 -45.73 -22.93 11.58
CA ASP A 533 -46.07 -21.85 12.51
C ASP A 533 -45.08 -20.67 12.50
N GLY A 534 -45.49 -19.55 11.90
CA GLY A 534 -45.67 -18.29 12.64
C GLY A 534 -44.48 -17.62 13.34
N GLN A 535 -43.22 -17.85 12.97
CA GLN A 535 -42.13 -16.92 13.31
C GLN A 535 -41.74 -16.10 12.08
N THR A 536 -42.14 -14.83 12.04
CA THR A 536 -41.59 -13.86 11.09
C THR A 536 -40.10 -13.69 11.41
N GLU A 537 -39.21 -14.14 10.52
CA GLU A 537 -37.77 -13.90 10.68
C GLU A 537 -37.51 -12.40 10.81
N LYS A 538 -36.93 -11.99 11.95
CA LYS A 538 -36.57 -10.60 12.18
C LYS A 538 -35.21 -10.33 11.57
N HIS A 539 -35.21 -9.67 10.42
CA HIS A 539 -34.01 -9.18 9.77
C HIS A 539 -33.53 -7.86 10.39
N THR A 540 -32.22 -7.64 10.38
CA THR A 540 -31.60 -6.38 10.79
C THR A 540 -31.54 -5.40 9.61
N PHE A 541 -31.42 -5.94 8.39
CA PHE A 541 -31.34 -5.17 7.15
C PHE A 541 -32.29 -5.70 6.09
N GLU A 542 -32.74 -4.82 5.22
CA GLU A 542 -33.36 -5.14 3.94
C GLU A 542 -32.28 -5.20 2.85
N THR A 543 -32.30 -6.23 2.01
CA THR A 543 -31.39 -6.31 0.84
C THR A 543 -31.92 -5.50 -0.33
N LEU A 544 -31.26 -4.37 -0.64
CA LEU A 544 -31.58 -3.55 -1.81
C LEU A 544 -30.88 -4.06 -3.08
N GLN A 545 -29.65 -4.57 -2.94
CA GLN A 545 -28.88 -5.12 -4.05
C GLN A 545 -27.91 -6.17 -3.54
N LEU A 546 -27.82 -7.30 -4.25
CA LEU A 546 -26.86 -8.37 -4.01
C LEU A 546 -26.33 -8.89 -5.36
N ALA A 547 -25.17 -8.38 -5.79
CA ALA A 547 -24.63 -8.67 -7.12
C ALA A 547 -23.18 -9.19 -7.07
N VAL A 548 -22.83 -10.05 -8.03
CA VAL A 548 -21.45 -10.47 -8.30
C VAL A 548 -20.97 -9.85 -9.61
N ASP A 549 -20.09 -8.86 -9.50
CA ASP A 549 -19.40 -8.24 -10.63
C ASP A 549 -18.27 -9.16 -11.11
N ARG A 550 -18.31 -9.57 -12.38
CA ARG A 550 -17.29 -10.39 -13.04
C ARG A 550 -16.69 -9.61 -14.19
N ARG A 551 -15.40 -9.31 -14.11
CA ARG A 551 -14.68 -8.58 -15.14
C ARG A 551 -13.58 -9.43 -15.76
N LEU A 552 -13.66 -9.65 -17.06
CA LEU A 552 -12.59 -10.25 -17.84
C LEU A 552 -11.60 -9.16 -18.22
N LEU A 553 -10.35 -9.27 -17.77
CA LEU A 553 -9.22 -8.40 -18.12
C LEU A 553 -8.32 -9.11 -19.12
N LEU A 554 -7.84 -8.37 -20.12
CA LEU A 554 -7.05 -8.89 -21.23
C LEU A 554 -5.71 -8.18 -21.32
N ASN A 555 -4.63 -8.95 -21.16
CA ASN A 555 -3.30 -8.51 -21.57
C ASN A 555 -3.13 -8.86 -23.05
N ARG A 556 -3.40 -7.87 -23.91
CA ARG A 556 -3.34 -8.04 -25.38
C ARG A 556 -1.93 -8.34 -25.90
N LYS A 557 -0.87 -7.88 -25.20
CA LYS A 557 0.52 -8.11 -25.60
C LYS A 557 0.95 -9.55 -25.35
N GLU A 558 0.60 -10.09 -24.18
CA GLU A 558 0.97 -11.44 -23.76
C GLU A 558 -0.09 -12.49 -24.10
N LYS A 559 -1.22 -12.06 -24.68
CA LYS A 559 -2.43 -12.87 -24.92
C LYS A 559 -2.88 -13.64 -23.67
N LYS A 560 -2.94 -12.94 -22.52
CA LYS A 560 -3.40 -13.52 -21.25
C LYS A 560 -4.76 -12.98 -20.83
N THR A 561 -5.61 -13.88 -20.35
CA THR A 561 -6.88 -13.57 -19.71
C THR A 561 -6.71 -13.55 -18.19
N MET A 562 -7.44 -12.68 -17.51
CA MET A 562 -7.42 -12.53 -16.05
C MET A 562 -8.84 -12.20 -15.59
N TRP A 563 -9.33 -12.91 -14.59
CA TRP A 563 -10.72 -12.76 -14.13
C TRP A 563 -10.75 -12.03 -12.81
N ARG A 564 -11.42 -10.89 -12.77
CA ARG A 564 -11.71 -10.19 -11.52
C ARG A 564 -13.14 -10.44 -11.08
N VAL A 565 -13.34 -10.70 -9.80
CA VAL A 565 -14.64 -11.02 -9.22
C VAL A 565 -14.83 -10.25 -7.92
N TRP A 566 -15.94 -9.54 -7.81
CA TRP A 566 -16.29 -8.74 -6.62
C TRP A 566 -17.76 -8.93 -6.23
N ASN A 567 -18.05 -8.86 -4.95
CA ASN A 567 -19.41 -8.64 -4.47
C ASN A 567 -19.69 -7.14 -4.45
N GLN A 568 -20.85 -6.75 -4.94
CA GLN A 568 -21.40 -5.39 -4.82
C GLN A 568 -22.76 -5.49 -4.15
N VAL A 569 -22.85 -4.95 -2.94
CA VAL A 569 -23.99 -5.14 -2.03
C VAL A 569 -24.50 -3.80 -1.53
N LYS A 570 -25.82 -3.65 -1.51
CA LYS A 570 -26.52 -2.50 -0.91
C LYS A 570 -27.54 -3.02 0.08
N LEU A 571 -27.47 -2.58 1.32
CA LEU A 571 -28.37 -2.99 2.39
C LEU A 571 -28.97 -1.75 3.05
N LYS A 572 -30.24 -1.80 3.45
CA LYS A 572 -30.91 -0.75 4.21
C LYS A 572 -31.18 -1.23 5.62
N LYS A 573 -30.86 -0.42 6.63
CA LYS A 573 -31.15 -0.76 8.03
C LYS A 573 -32.66 -0.64 8.28
N LEU A 574 -33.25 -1.68 8.87
CA LEU A 574 -34.67 -1.73 9.25
C LEU A 574 -34.98 -0.95 10.52
#